data_AF-A0A2V9RG47-F1
#
_entry.id   AF-A0A2V9RG47-F1
#
_cell.length_a   1.000
_cell.length_b   1.000
_cell.length_c   1.000
_cell.angle_alpha   90.00
_cell.angle_beta   90.00
_cell.angle_gamma   90.00
#
_symmetry.space_group_name_H-M   'P 1'
#
loop_
_entity.id
_entity.type
_entity.pdbx_description
1 polymer ?
#
loop_
_entity_poly.entity_id
_entity_poly.type
_entity_poly.pdbx_seq_one_letter_code
_entity_poly.pdbx_strand_id
1 'polypeptide(L)'
;REFERVGGTRSIKLDVRVIAATNKNLPEEVKAGAFRGDLYYRLNVITVTLPSLRERREDIVALAEHFINKTSRRCNTRPKRLSTDEQNCL
;
A
#
# COMPACT_ATOMS: atom_id res chain seq x y z
N ARG A 1 4.29 -7.73 -23.14
CA ARG A 1 3.24 -6.69 -23.27
C ARG A 1 3.84 -5.57 -24.09
N GLU A 2 3.09 -4.90 -24.96
CA GLU A 2 3.59 -3.80 -25.78
C GLU A 2 2.74 -2.55 -25.51
N PHE A 3 3.34 -1.37 -25.63
CA PHE A 3 2.61 -0.11 -25.56
C PHE A 3 3.15 0.87 -26.58
N GLU A 4 2.33 1.87 -26.89
CA GLU A 4 2.67 2.98 -27.76
C GLU A 4 2.60 4.28 -26.96
N ARG A 5 3.49 5.21 -27.27
CA ARG A 5 3.40 6.57 -26.74
C ARG A 5 2.23 7.27 -27.41
N VAL A 6 1.56 8.18 -26.71
CA VAL A 6 0.52 9.01 -27.32
C VAL A 6 1.12 9.80 -28.49
N GLY A 7 0.59 9.62 -29.69
CA GLY A 7 1.08 10.23 -30.93
C GLY A 7 2.28 9.53 -31.59
N GLY A 8 2.77 8.42 -31.03
CA GLY A 8 3.81 7.60 -31.65
C GLY A 8 3.23 6.35 -32.31
N THR A 9 3.82 5.92 -33.43
CA THR A 9 3.40 4.71 -34.18
C THR A 9 4.28 3.49 -33.90
N ARG A 10 5.31 3.65 -33.05
CA ARG A 10 6.25 2.57 -32.72
C ARG A 10 5.82 1.87 -31.44
N SER A 11 5.46 0.60 -31.55
CA SER A 11 5.20 -0.28 -30.42
C SER A 11 6.51 -0.65 -29.69
N ILE A 12 6.50 -0.56 -28.36
CA ILE A 12 7.66 -0.84 -27.50
C ILE A 12 7.38 -2.11 -26.69
N LYS A 13 8.22 -3.13 -26.88
CA LYS A 13 8.19 -4.36 -26.08
C LYS A 13 8.63 -4.07 -24.65
N LEU A 14 7.84 -4.53 -23.69
CA LEU A 14 8.10 -4.42 -22.26
C LEU A 14 8.01 -5.77 -21.55
N ASP A 15 8.98 -5.98 -20.68
CA ASP A 15 8.92 -6.96 -19.59
C ASP A 15 8.85 -6.19 -18.27
N VAL A 16 7.66 -6.17 -17.66
CA VAL A 16 7.38 -5.37 -16.46
C VAL A 16 6.51 -6.15 -15.49
N ARG A 17 6.82 -6.03 -14.19
CA ARG A 17 5.97 -6.49 -13.10
C ARG A 17 5.05 -5.36 -12.66
N VAL A 18 3.74 -5.61 -12.67
CA VAL A 18 2.72 -4.63 -12.24
C VAL A 18 2.25 -4.98 -10.83
N ILE A 19 2.29 -3.99 -9.93
CA ILE A 19 1.71 -4.06 -8.58
C ILE A 19 0.71 -2.90 -8.47
N ALA A 20 -0.52 -3.21 -8.10
CA ALA A 20 -1.58 -2.22 -7.92
C ALA A 20 -2.11 -2.29 -6.47
N ALA A 21 -2.50 -1.14 -5.93
CA ALA A 21 -3.10 -1.02 -4.60
C ALA A 21 -4.27 -0.03 -4.66
N THR A 22 -5.34 -0.33 -3.93
CA THR A 22 -6.54 0.51 -3.87
C THR A 22 -7.23 0.32 -2.53
N ASN A 23 -7.82 1.39 -2.00
CA ASN A 23 -8.69 1.36 -0.82
C ASN A 23 -10.17 1.18 -1.18
N LYS A 24 -10.51 1.19 -2.47
CA LYS A 24 -11.88 0.97 -2.96
C LYS A 24 -12.17 -0.51 -3.16
N ASN A 25 -13.44 -0.89 -3.02
CA ASN A 25 -13.91 -2.23 -3.35
C ASN A 25 -14.05 -2.37 -4.88
N LEU A 26 -13.04 -2.94 -5.54
CA LEU A 26 -13.04 -3.11 -7.00
C LEU A 26 -14.23 -3.93 -7.54
N PRO A 27 -14.66 -5.04 -6.92
CA PRO A 27 -15.89 -5.72 -7.31
C PRO A 27 -17.10 -4.80 -7.43
N GLU A 28 -17.31 -3.91 -6.46
CA GLU A 28 -18.42 -2.95 -6.48
C GLU A 28 -18.23 -1.85 -7.53
N GLU A 29 -17.00 -1.35 -7.70
CA GLU A 29 -16.69 -0.34 -8.74
C GLU A 29 -16.84 -0.90 -10.17
N VAL A 30 -16.61 -2.21 -10.37
CA VAL A 30 -16.89 -2.89 -11.64
C VAL A 30 -18.40 -2.99 -11.89
N LYS A 31 -19.18 -3.36 -10.87
CA LYS A 31 -20.66 -3.39 -10.98
C LYS A 31 -21.24 -2.01 -11.27
N ALA A 32 -20.66 -0.96 -10.68
CA ALA A 32 -21.06 0.43 -10.90
C ALA A 32 -20.61 1.00 -12.26
N GLY A 33 -19.83 0.26 -13.05
CA GLY A 33 -19.30 0.71 -14.35
C GLY A 33 -18.16 1.73 -14.25
N ALA A 34 -17.70 2.07 -13.04
CA ALA A 34 -16.59 2.98 -12.79
C ALA A 34 -15.22 2.33 -13.03
N PHE A 35 -15.16 1.00 -13.01
CA PHE A 35 -13.94 0.24 -13.27
C PHE A 35 -14.13 -0.82 -14.35
N ARG A 36 -13.15 -0.95 -15.24
CA ARG A 36 -13.21 -1.93 -16.32
C ARG A 36 -13.05 -3.36 -15.79
N GLY A 37 -14.03 -4.21 -16.10
CA GLY A 37 -14.02 -5.61 -15.67
C GLY A 37 -12.82 -6.40 -16.20
N ASP A 38 -12.41 -6.18 -17.44
CA ASP A 38 -11.27 -6.86 -18.06
C ASP A 38 -9.93 -6.56 -17.34
N LEU A 39 -9.73 -5.31 -16.93
CA LEU A 39 -8.57 -4.92 -16.13
C LEU A 39 -8.62 -5.50 -14.72
N TYR A 40 -9.82 -5.55 -14.12
CA TYR A 40 -10.00 -6.16 -12.79
C TYR A 40 -9.58 -7.62 -12.78
N TYR A 41 -10.06 -8.42 -13.74
CA TYR A 41 -9.67 -9.84 -13.83
C TYR A 41 -8.17 -10.04 -14.06
N ARG A 42 -7.50 -9.13 -14.76
CA ARG A 42 -6.03 -9.19 -14.98
C ARG A 42 -5.21 -8.79 -13.76
N LEU A 43 -5.75 -7.93 -12.89
CA LEU A 43 -5.08 -7.52 -11.65
C LEU A 43 -5.36 -8.49 -10.49
N ASN A 44 -6.58 -9.03 -10.42
CA ASN A 44 -7.07 -9.85 -9.32
C ASN A 44 -6.64 -11.33 -9.43
N VAL A 45 -5.40 -11.59 -9.87
CA VAL A 45 -4.82 -12.95 -9.92
C VAL A 45 -4.26 -13.33 -8.55
N ILE A 46 -3.53 -12.42 -7.91
CA ILE A 46 -3.03 -12.57 -6.54
C ILE A 46 -3.39 -11.29 -5.80
N THR A 47 -4.26 -11.42 -4.80
CA THR A 47 -4.73 -10.30 -3.99
C THR A 47 -4.26 -10.46 -2.56
N VAL A 48 -3.57 -9.44 -2.07
CA VAL A 48 -3.11 -9.36 -0.68
C VAL A 48 -3.96 -8.33 0.03
N THR A 49 -4.86 -8.80 0.89
CA THR A 49 -5.67 -7.92 1.74
C THR A 49 -4.84 -7.51 2.95
N LEU A 50 -4.61 -6.21 3.12
CA LEU A 50 -3.94 -5.66 4.28
C LEU A 50 -4.96 -5.36 5.38
N PRO A 51 -4.94 -6.07 6.53
CA PRO A 51 -5.85 -5.78 7.63
C PRO A 51 -5.59 -4.38 8.19
N SER A 52 -6.61 -3.74 8.72
CA SER A 52 -6.45 -2.43 9.37
C SER A 52 -5.63 -2.57 10.65
N LEU A 53 -4.98 -1.49 11.10
CA LEU A 53 -4.19 -1.54 12.33
C LEU A 53 -5.03 -1.90 13.57
N ARG A 54 -6.35 -1.65 13.51
CA ARG A 54 -7.33 -2.02 14.54
C ARG A 54 -7.48 -3.53 14.72
N GLU A 55 -7.23 -4.31 13.66
CA GLU A 55 -7.30 -5.78 13.66
C GLU A 55 -5.96 -6.43 14.05
N ARG A 56 -4.88 -5.65 14.08
CA ARG A 56 -3.51 -6.07 14.43
C ARG A 56 -2.89 -5.11 15.44
N ARG A 57 -3.55 -4.96 16.59
CA ARG A 57 -3.13 -4.01 17.63
C ARG A 57 -1.76 -4.33 18.23
N GLU A 58 -1.39 -5.60 18.24
CA GLU A 58 -0.08 -6.08 18.67
C GLU A 58 1.09 -5.46 17.88
N ASP A 59 0.87 -5.06 16.62
CA ASP A 59 1.89 -4.40 15.80
C ASP A 59 2.11 -2.92 16.20
N ILE A 60 1.18 -2.30 16.93
CA ILE A 60 1.16 -0.84 17.17
C ILE A 60 2.41 -0.40 17.93
N VAL A 61 2.77 -1.11 19.01
CA VAL A 61 3.91 -0.75 19.86
C VAL A 61 5.22 -0.83 19.06
N ALA A 62 5.44 -1.94 18.35
CA ALA A 62 6.63 -2.15 17.54
C ALA A 62 6.75 -1.10 16.41
N LEU A 63 5.63 -0.73 15.78
CA LEU A 63 5.60 0.33 14.78
C LEU A 63 5.91 1.70 15.39
N ALA A 64 5.34 2.02 16.56
CA ALA A 64 5.59 3.28 17.25
C ALA A 64 7.08 3.43 17.61
N GLU A 65 7.69 2.39 18.17
CA GLU A 65 9.13 2.36 18.44
C GLU A 65 9.98 2.54 17.17
N HIS A 66 9.60 1.87 16.08
CA HIS A 66 10.27 2.04 14.79
C HIS A 66 10.20 3.50 14.30
N PHE A 67 9.03 4.14 14.37
CA PHE A 67 8.86 5.52 13.92
C PHE A 67 9.56 6.54 14.80
N ILE A 68 9.59 6.34 16.12
CA ILE A 68 10.37 7.20 17.02
C ILE A 68 11.84 7.14 16.65
N ASN A 69 12.40 5.94 16.51
CA ASN A 69 13.80 5.75 16.11
C ASN A 69 14.11 6.36 14.74
N LYS A 70 13.24 6.11 13.74
CA LYS A 70 13.39 6.65 12.38
C LYS A 70 13.36 8.18 12.36
N THR A 71 12.44 8.78 13.10
CA THR A 71 12.26 10.23 13.14
C THR A 71 13.38 10.91 13.91
N SER A 72 13.80 10.35 15.05
CA SER A 72 14.93 10.86 15.82
C SER A 72 16.24 10.85 15.02
N ARG A 73 16.49 9.81 14.22
CA ARG A 73 17.61 9.78 13.27
C ARG A 73 17.50 10.89 12.23
N ARG A 74 16.31 11.11 11.66
CA ARG A 74 16.07 12.18 10.66
C ARG A 74 16.26 13.58 11.24
N CYS A 75 15.87 13.79 12.50
CA CYS A 75 15.94 15.08 13.18
C CYS A 75 17.26 15.28 13.96
N ASN A 76 18.19 14.32 13.92
CA ASN A 76 19.42 14.31 14.70
C ASN A 76 19.19 14.52 16.22
N THR A 77 18.12 13.92 16.74
CA THR A 77 17.79 13.94 18.17
C THR A 77 17.93 12.56 18.78
N ARG A 78 18.01 12.50 20.12
CA ARG A 78 18.00 11.22 20.84
C ARG A 78 16.60 10.59 20.77
N PRO A 79 16.48 9.28 20.49
CA PRO A 79 15.19 8.60 20.49
C PRO A 79 14.59 8.59 21.89
N LYS A 80 13.32 8.99 21.97
CA LYS A 80 12.52 8.87 23.18
C LYS A 80 12.11 7.40 23.37
N ARG A 81 11.90 6.98 24.61
CA ARG A 81 11.32 5.66 24.91
C ARG A 81 9.88 5.85 25.32
N LEU A 82 9.02 4.92 24.90
CA LEU A 82 7.65 4.86 25.39
C LEU A 82 7.66 4.19 26.75
N SER A 83 7.03 4.83 27.73
CA SER A 83 6.69 4.24 29.02
C SER A 83 5.55 3.22 28.89
N THR A 84 5.38 2.37 29.90
CA THR A 84 4.33 1.34 29.91
C THR A 84 2.92 1.92 29.79
N ASP A 85 2.65 3.05 30.44
CA ASP A 85 1.34 3.71 30.37
C ASP A 85 1.09 4.29 28.98
N GLU A 86 2.10 4.88 28.35
CA GLU A 86 1.99 5.38 26.97
C GLU A 86 1.78 4.25 25.97
N GLN A 87 2.38 3.07 26.18
CA GLN A 87 2.16 1.89 25.35
C GLN A 87 0.71 1.37 25.48
N ASN A 88 0.14 1.41 26.68
CA ASN A 88 -1.23 0.97 26.95
C ASN A 88 -2.30 1.89 26.34
N CYS A 89 -1.97 3.16 26.10
CA CYS A 89 -2.87 4.13 25.47
C CYS A 89 -2.92 4.04 23.93
N LEU A 90 -2.02 3.29 23.30
CA LEU A 90 -1.94 3.12 21.84
C LEU A 90 -2.87 2.02 21.33
#